data_AF-A0A9D1G6R3-F1
#
_entry.id   AF-A0A9D1G6R3-F1
#
_cell.length_a   1.000
_cell.length_b   1.000
_cell.length_c   1.000
_cell.angle_alpha   90.00
_cell.angle_beta   90.00
_cell.angle_gamma   90.00
#
_symmetry.space_group_name_H-M   'P 1'
#
loop_
_entity.id
_entity.type
_entity.pdbx_description
1 polymer ?
#
loop_
_entity_poly.entity_id
_entity_poly.type
_entity_poly.pdbx_seq_one_letter_code
_entity_poly.pdbx_strand_id
1 'polypeptide(L)'
;VSVTMDGDTIAAVEVVSNSETPEIAGTALEQIPAAIVAANSADVDVVSGATYTSNGIINAVKNALSGGGTSEPEATPEPTQEPVAAAEAYQGFGLSNTVRMGPGSDDTGTPVYSINQVFASVVFDGDGKILAIYVDQLEYATPNYDGASMPHFSGWPGQGGYNNDSNHDAVVDGTTPDTEEQFTEEVAGWLTKRDRGEDYVMGTGTWHEQMDAFQRLFIGMTVDEVEEWFAKYCSDANGRPLTENSSGEGDAEKYAALTDDEKAMLADVTSSATMSLNDSHGDILSAIRKAYENRVPLGEMTAAGMGLGLSSTVRMGPGSDDTGTPVYSINQVFANTLFDSEGRIVAIYVDQLEYATPNYDGAEMPHFSGWPGQGGYNNDSNHDAVVDGTTPDTEEQFTEEVAGWVTKRDRGETYVMGTGTWSEQMDAFQKLFVGKTVDEVEEWFAKYCSDANGRPLKESSSGEGDAEKYAALTDDEKAMLADITSSATMSLNDSHGDILSAIRASFDNMVSVDLTLG
;
A
#
# COMPACT_ATOMS: atom_id res chain seq x y z
N VAL A 1 -26.22 -12.79 -15.72
CA VAL A 1 -27.40 -12.38 -16.54
C VAL A 1 -27.87 -13.53 -17.41
N SER A 2 -29.11 -13.49 -17.90
CA SER A 2 -29.68 -14.42 -18.88
C SER A 2 -30.24 -13.59 -20.03
N VAL A 3 -29.98 -14.02 -21.28
CA VAL A 3 -30.45 -13.33 -22.49
C VAL A 3 -31.29 -14.31 -23.32
N THR A 4 -32.53 -13.94 -23.61
CA THR A 4 -33.44 -14.72 -24.45
C THR A 4 -33.50 -14.11 -25.85
N MET A 5 -33.22 -14.93 -26.86
CA MET A 5 -33.27 -14.52 -28.27
C MET A 5 -34.52 -15.11 -28.97
N ASP A 6 -35.21 -14.29 -29.76
CA ASP A 6 -36.20 -14.71 -30.75
C ASP A 6 -35.65 -14.41 -32.15
N GLY A 7 -34.99 -15.41 -32.74
CA GLY A 7 -34.17 -15.21 -33.94
C GLY A 7 -33.01 -14.26 -33.67
N ASP A 8 -32.95 -13.16 -34.44
CA ASP A 8 -31.93 -12.10 -34.30
C ASP A 8 -32.36 -10.97 -33.35
N THR A 9 -33.49 -11.14 -32.64
CA THR A 9 -34.03 -10.15 -31.70
C THR A 9 -33.79 -10.55 -30.25
N ILE A 10 -33.27 -9.64 -29.44
CA ILE A 10 -33.16 -9.76 -28.00
C ILE A 10 -34.57 -9.62 -27.40
N ALA A 11 -35.19 -10.74 -27.05
CA ALA A 11 -36.56 -10.79 -26.53
C ALA A 11 -36.63 -10.47 -25.04
N ALA A 12 -35.60 -10.83 -24.27
CA ALA A 12 -35.50 -10.52 -22.85
C ALA A 12 -34.05 -10.51 -22.37
N VAL A 13 -33.78 -9.66 -21.37
CA VAL A 13 -32.56 -9.68 -20.57
C VAL A 13 -32.98 -9.74 -19.11
N GLU A 14 -32.44 -10.70 -18.36
CA GLU A 14 -32.76 -10.91 -16.94
C GLU A 14 -31.49 -10.97 -16.09
N VAL A 15 -31.46 -10.23 -14.98
CA VAL A 15 -30.40 -10.35 -13.99
C VAL A 15 -30.72 -11.51 -13.05
N VAL A 16 -30.13 -12.68 -13.29
CA VAL A 16 -30.42 -13.93 -12.55
C VAL A 16 -29.94 -13.89 -11.10
N SER A 17 -28.81 -13.24 -10.85
CA SER A 17 -28.20 -13.06 -9.54
C SER A 17 -27.35 -11.79 -9.53
N ASN A 18 -27.33 -11.09 -8.41
CA ASN A 18 -26.44 -9.98 -8.13
C ASN A 18 -26.18 -9.91 -6.62
N SER A 19 -25.06 -9.30 -6.24
CA SER A 19 -24.72 -8.99 -4.84
C SER A 19 -24.61 -7.47 -4.64
N GLU A 20 -25.35 -6.72 -5.46
CA GLU A 20 -25.27 -5.26 -5.54
C GLU A 20 -26.03 -4.60 -4.39
N THR A 21 -25.68 -3.35 -4.07
CA THR A 21 -26.41 -2.56 -3.07
C THR A 21 -27.76 -2.11 -3.66
N PRO A 22 -28.92 -2.57 -3.13
CA PRO A 22 -30.21 -2.36 -3.78
C PRO A 22 -30.59 -0.89 -4.00
N GLU A 23 -30.16 0.00 -3.10
CA GLU A 23 -30.44 1.43 -3.14
C GLU A 23 -29.66 2.17 -4.23
N ILE A 24 -28.51 1.62 -4.64
CA ILE A 24 -27.61 2.20 -5.65
C ILE A 24 -27.88 1.55 -7.02
N ALA A 25 -27.85 0.22 -7.05
CA ALA A 25 -27.93 -0.56 -8.29
C ALA A 25 -29.36 -0.81 -8.78
N GLY A 26 -30.38 -0.60 -7.94
CA GLY A 26 -31.77 -0.94 -8.25
C GLY A 26 -32.29 -0.34 -9.55
N THR A 27 -31.89 0.90 -9.85
CA THR A 27 -32.26 1.60 -11.09
C THR A 27 -31.59 0.99 -12.31
N ALA A 28 -30.29 0.67 -12.25
CA ALA A 28 -29.58 0.00 -13.36
C ALA A 28 -30.06 -1.44 -13.59
N LEU A 29 -30.31 -2.19 -12.50
CA LEU A 29 -30.82 -3.57 -12.55
C LEU A 29 -32.17 -3.66 -13.27
N GLU A 30 -32.98 -2.61 -13.24
CA GLU A 30 -34.25 -2.53 -13.98
C GLU A 30 -34.09 -1.89 -15.36
N GLN A 31 -33.43 -0.73 -15.46
CA GLN A 31 -33.44 0.10 -16.65
C GLN A 31 -32.51 -0.41 -17.76
N ILE A 32 -31.34 -0.95 -17.42
CA ILE A 32 -30.37 -1.39 -18.44
C ILE A 32 -30.89 -2.62 -19.20
N PRO A 33 -31.41 -3.69 -18.55
CA PRO A 33 -32.04 -4.79 -19.28
C PRO A 33 -33.18 -4.32 -20.20
N ALA A 34 -34.02 -3.39 -19.73
CA ALA A 34 -35.11 -2.84 -20.52
C ALA A 34 -34.61 -2.01 -21.72
N ALA A 35 -33.58 -1.19 -21.53
CA ALA A 35 -32.95 -0.39 -22.57
C ALA A 35 -32.34 -1.28 -23.66
N ILE A 36 -31.64 -2.36 -23.28
CA ILE A 36 -31.03 -3.31 -24.22
C ILE A 36 -32.09 -4.00 -25.09
N VAL A 37 -33.18 -4.47 -24.47
CA VAL A 37 -34.30 -5.08 -25.20
C VAL A 37 -34.94 -4.06 -26.14
N ALA A 38 -35.14 -2.81 -25.68
CA ALA A 38 -35.74 -1.76 -26.50
C ALA A 38 -34.84 -1.32 -27.68
N ALA A 39 -33.53 -1.25 -27.47
CA ALA A 39 -32.56 -0.91 -28.49
C ALA A 39 -32.22 -2.09 -29.42
N ASN A 40 -32.57 -3.32 -29.02
CA ASN A 40 -32.09 -4.55 -29.64
C ASN A 40 -30.55 -4.58 -29.80
N SER A 41 -29.85 -4.00 -28.83
CA SER A 41 -28.39 -3.83 -28.82
C SER A 41 -27.91 -3.70 -27.37
N ALA A 42 -26.71 -4.19 -27.09
CA ALA A 42 -26.05 -3.97 -25.79
C ALA A 42 -25.34 -2.60 -25.71
N ASP A 43 -25.29 -1.84 -26.81
CA ASP A 43 -24.73 -0.49 -26.83
C ASP A 43 -25.81 0.52 -26.41
N VAL A 44 -26.03 0.62 -25.10
CA VAL A 44 -26.98 1.54 -24.46
C VAL A 44 -26.27 2.46 -23.48
N ASP A 45 -26.86 3.63 -23.22
CA ASP A 45 -26.32 4.58 -22.24
C ASP A 45 -26.41 4.01 -20.82
N VAL A 46 -25.41 4.32 -19.99
CA VAL A 46 -25.39 3.96 -18.57
C VAL A 46 -26.43 4.77 -17.77
N VAL A 47 -26.91 4.20 -16.67
CA VAL A 47 -27.77 4.91 -15.72
C VAL A 47 -26.90 5.73 -14.78
N SER A 48 -27.11 7.03 -14.77
CA SER A 48 -26.43 7.96 -13.84
C SER A 48 -26.65 7.55 -12.38
N GLY A 49 -25.59 7.51 -11.58
CA GLY A 49 -25.58 7.01 -10.21
C GLY A 49 -25.53 5.48 -10.08
N ALA A 50 -25.45 4.75 -11.19
CA ALA A 50 -25.31 3.29 -11.21
C ALA A 50 -24.44 2.83 -12.40
N THR A 51 -23.40 3.59 -12.72
CA THR A 51 -22.56 3.40 -13.92
C THR A 51 -21.86 2.05 -13.93
N TYR A 52 -21.33 1.61 -12.79
CA TYR A 52 -20.63 0.32 -12.67
C TYR A 52 -21.57 -0.86 -12.88
N THR A 53 -22.70 -0.89 -12.15
CA THR A 53 -23.76 -1.89 -12.38
C THR A 53 -24.25 -1.86 -13.83
N SER A 54 -24.39 -0.67 -14.43
CA SER A 54 -24.80 -0.52 -15.83
C SER A 54 -23.80 -1.18 -16.77
N ASN A 55 -22.52 -0.87 -16.62
CA ASN A 55 -21.43 -1.46 -17.40
C ASN A 55 -21.33 -2.98 -17.17
N GLY A 56 -21.51 -3.44 -15.93
CA GLY A 56 -21.52 -4.86 -15.59
C GLY A 56 -22.63 -5.63 -16.33
N ILE A 57 -23.85 -5.10 -16.34
CA ILE A 57 -24.98 -5.71 -17.07
C ILE A 57 -24.71 -5.65 -18.59
N ILE A 58 -24.28 -4.50 -19.13
CA ILE A 58 -23.97 -4.33 -20.56
C ILE A 58 -22.92 -5.35 -21.01
N ASN A 59 -21.81 -5.46 -20.29
CA ASN A 59 -20.72 -6.37 -20.63
C ASN A 59 -21.14 -7.83 -20.50
N ALA A 60 -21.89 -8.18 -19.45
CA ALA A 60 -22.38 -9.54 -19.28
C ALA A 60 -23.36 -9.94 -20.41
N VAL A 61 -24.15 -9.01 -20.93
CA VAL A 61 -25.02 -9.23 -22.10
C VAL A 61 -24.20 -9.35 -23.39
N LYS A 62 -23.20 -8.49 -23.60
CA LYS A 62 -22.27 -8.60 -24.75
C LYS A 62 -21.61 -9.98 -24.79
N ASN A 63 -21.16 -10.47 -23.63
CA ASN A 63 -20.57 -11.80 -23.48
C ASN A 63 -21.58 -12.93 -23.77
N ALA A 64 -22.83 -12.79 -23.32
CA ALA A 64 -23.87 -13.76 -23.62
C ALA A 64 -24.22 -13.81 -25.12
N LEU A 65 -24.24 -12.65 -25.80
CA LEU A 65 -24.56 -12.52 -27.22
C LEU A 65 -23.44 -13.02 -28.16
N SER A 66 -22.18 -13.03 -27.70
CA SER A 66 -21.03 -13.48 -28.49
C SER A 66 -20.86 -15.01 -28.55
N GLY A 67 -21.71 -15.79 -27.86
CA GLY A 67 -21.83 -17.25 -28.06
C GLY A 67 -21.06 -18.15 -27.08
N GLY A 68 -20.67 -17.63 -25.90
CA GLY A 68 -20.36 -18.40 -24.68
C GLY A 68 -19.60 -19.73 -24.83
N GLY A 69 -18.28 -19.66 -24.96
CA GLY A 69 -17.42 -20.78 -24.56
C GLY A 69 -17.44 -20.89 -23.03
N THR A 70 -17.52 -22.12 -22.51
CA THR A 70 -17.41 -22.42 -21.08
C THR A 70 -16.02 -22.08 -20.55
N SER A 71 -15.84 -20.86 -20.10
CA SER A 71 -14.90 -20.49 -19.06
C SER A 71 -15.72 -20.12 -17.81
N GLU A 72 -15.13 -20.29 -16.62
CA GLU A 72 -15.57 -19.53 -15.43
C GLU A 72 -15.86 -18.08 -15.82
N PRO A 73 -16.75 -17.35 -15.12
CA PRO A 73 -16.93 -15.93 -15.41
C PRO A 73 -15.53 -15.30 -15.44
N GLU A 74 -15.07 -14.92 -16.64
CA GLU A 74 -13.90 -14.08 -16.75
C GLU A 74 -14.17 -12.91 -15.84
N ALA A 75 -13.23 -12.65 -14.92
CA ALA A 75 -13.21 -11.41 -14.16
C ALA A 75 -13.60 -10.30 -15.13
N THR A 76 -14.59 -9.49 -14.74
CA THR A 76 -14.95 -8.27 -15.45
C THR A 76 -13.66 -7.67 -15.98
N PRO A 77 -13.47 -7.48 -17.31
CA PRO A 77 -12.23 -6.88 -17.78
C PRO A 77 -12.11 -5.58 -17.01
N GLU A 78 -11.09 -5.50 -16.16
CA GLU A 78 -10.81 -4.27 -15.45
C GLU A 78 -10.72 -3.19 -16.52
N PRO A 79 -11.39 -2.04 -16.34
CA PRO A 79 -11.28 -0.96 -17.30
C PRO A 79 -9.79 -0.64 -17.47
N THR A 80 -9.23 -1.06 -18.61
CA THR A 80 -7.85 -0.79 -18.96
C THR A 80 -7.73 0.71 -19.09
N GLN A 81 -6.76 1.28 -18.38
CA GLN A 81 -6.41 2.68 -18.51
C GLN A 81 -6.23 3.03 -20.00
N GLU A 82 -6.85 4.12 -20.45
CA GLU A 82 -6.64 4.61 -21.82
C GLU A 82 -5.14 4.89 -22.06
N PRO A 83 -4.60 4.63 -23.25
CA PRO A 83 -3.18 4.86 -23.53
C PRO A 83 -2.76 6.30 -23.22
N VAL A 84 -1.77 6.46 -22.33
CA VAL A 84 -1.24 7.76 -21.92
C VAL A 84 0.16 7.94 -22.46
N ALA A 85 0.38 9.07 -23.15
CA ALA A 85 1.70 9.47 -23.62
C ALA A 85 2.14 10.78 -22.99
N ALA A 86 3.38 10.83 -22.51
CA ALA A 86 3.98 12.05 -21.93
C ALA A 86 5.43 12.21 -22.41
N ALA A 87 5.84 13.45 -22.68
CA ALA A 87 7.21 13.76 -23.10
C ALA A 87 8.19 13.91 -21.93
N GLU A 88 7.67 14.19 -20.74
CA GLU A 88 8.44 14.21 -19.50
C GLU A 88 7.57 13.53 -18.45
N ALA A 89 8.18 12.70 -17.61
CA ALA A 89 7.46 12.00 -16.56
C ALA A 89 8.34 11.76 -15.33
N TYR A 90 7.68 11.54 -14.20
CA TYR A 90 8.30 11.34 -12.91
C TYR A 90 7.59 10.21 -12.16
N GLN A 91 8.32 9.37 -11.44
CA GLN A 91 7.72 8.43 -10.48
C GLN A 91 7.97 8.96 -9.06
N GLY A 92 6.98 8.82 -8.19
CA GLY A 92 7.05 9.28 -6.81
C GLY A 92 6.48 8.26 -5.83
N PHE A 93 7.01 8.29 -4.61
CA PHE A 93 6.54 7.49 -3.50
C PHE A 93 6.26 8.37 -2.29
N GLY A 94 5.11 8.16 -1.65
CA GLY A 94 4.74 8.85 -0.42
C GLY A 94 4.21 7.89 0.63
N LEU A 95 4.64 8.12 1.88
CA LEU A 95 4.20 7.39 3.06
C LEU A 95 3.54 8.36 4.05
N SER A 96 2.31 8.06 4.45
CA SER A 96 1.59 8.79 5.50
C SER A 96 1.26 7.86 6.66
N ASN A 97 1.65 8.26 7.88
CA ASN A 97 1.40 7.49 9.10
C ASN A 97 0.37 8.24 9.95
N THR A 98 -0.65 7.55 10.41
CA THR A 98 -1.66 8.08 11.34
C THR A 98 -1.95 7.05 12.42
N VAL A 99 -2.43 7.52 13.56
CA VAL A 99 -2.83 6.66 14.69
C VAL A 99 -4.32 6.79 14.95
N ARG A 100 -4.94 5.71 15.41
CA ARG A 100 -6.31 5.73 15.92
C ARG A 100 -6.31 5.41 17.41
N MET A 101 -6.84 6.36 18.19
CA MET A 101 -7.17 6.16 19.60
C MET A 101 -8.59 5.60 19.69
N GLY A 102 -8.74 4.28 19.66
CA GLY A 102 -10.03 3.62 19.84
C GLY A 102 -10.97 3.68 18.62
N PRO A 103 -11.26 2.53 17.97
CA PRO A 103 -12.62 2.26 17.53
C PRO A 103 -13.56 1.92 18.73
N GLY A 104 -13.00 1.76 19.95
CA GLY A 104 -13.69 1.39 21.18
C GLY A 104 -12.70 1.01 22.30
N SER A 105 -13.19 0.27 23.30
CA SER A 105 -12.39 -0.40 24.33
C SER A 105 -12.86 -1.84 24.48
N ASP A 106 -12.00 -2.72 24.97
CA ASP A 106 -12.40 -4.08 25.34
C ASP A 106 -13.30 -4.10 26.60
N ASP A 107 -13.78 -5.29 26.98
CA ASP A 107 -14.67 -5.48 28.13
C ASP A 107 -14.01 -5.17 29.50
N THR A 108 -12.69 -5.01 29.53
CA THR A 108 -11.92 -4.56 30.71
C THR A 108 -11.77 -3.04 30.78
N GLY A 109 -12.18 -2.33 29.72
CA GLY A 109 -12.01 -0.89 29.57
C GLY A 109 -10.65 -0.48 29.03
N THR A 110 -9.85 -1.41 28.50
CA THR A 110 -8.57 -1.09 27.85
C THR A 110 -8.86 -0.59 26.44
N PRO A 111 -8.35 0.59 26.04
CA PRO A 111 -8.56 1.11 24.70
C PRO A 111 -7.97 0.20 23.63
N VAL A 112 -8.50 0.30 22.42
CA VAL A 112 -7.96 -0.36 21.23
C VAL A 112 -7.20 0.67 20.41
N TYR A 113 -5.93 0.43 20.09
CA TYR A 113 -5.13 1.34 19.27
C TYR A 113 -4.86 0.75 17.89
N SER A 114 -4.72 1.59 16.87
CA SER A 114 -4.17 1.15 15.58
C SER A 114 -3.22 2.16 14.98
N ILE A 115 -2.30 1.66 14.16
CA ILE A 115 -1.42 2.45 13.30
C ILE A 115 -1.85 2.18 11.87
N ASN A 116 -2.01 3.26 11.10
CA ASN A 116 -2.40 3.22 9.70
C ASN A 116 -1.30 3.86 8.87
N GLN A 117 -0.74 3.10 7.95
CA GLN A 117 0.33 3.52 7.06
C GLN A 117 -0.20 3.48 5.63
N VAL A 118 -0.51 4.65 5.07
CA VAL A 118 -0.95 4.78 3.68
C VAL A 118 0.27 5.03 2.80
N PHE A 119 0.39 4.26 1.73
CA PHE A 119 1.46 4.39 0.75
C PHE A 119 0.89 4.66 -0.64
N ALA A 120 1.49 5.63 -1.33
CA ALA A 120 1.11 6.03 -2.68
C ALA A 120 2.31 5.94 -3.62
N SER A 121 2.17 5.14 -4.66
CA SER A 121 3.05 5.12 -5.83
C SER A 121 2.38 5.90 -6.95
N VAL A 122 3.04 6.91 -7.52
CA VAL A 122 2.40 7.79 -8.50
C VAL A 122 3.36 8.12 -9.64
N VAL A 123 2.86 8.03 -10.88
CA VAL A 123 3.54 8.54 -12.07
C VAL A 123 2.90 9.86 -12.45
N PHE A 124 3.71 10.90 -12.64
CA PHE A 124 3.30 12.24 -13.03
C PHE A 124 3.86 12.62 -14.40
N ASP A 125 3.17 13.49 -15.14
CA ASP A 125 3.74 14.17 -16.31
C ASP A 125 4.58 15.40 -15.93
N GLY A 126 5.13 16.08 -16.93
CA GLY A 126 5.89 17.33 -16.78
C GLY A 126 5.13 18.49 -16.14
N ASP A 127 3.80 18.51 -16.24
CA ASP A 127 2.92 19.52 -15.64
C ASP A 127 2.47 19.10 -14.22
N GLY A 128 2.89 17.93 -13.74
CA GLY A 128 2.54 17.41 -12.43
C GLY A 128 1.17 16.72 -12.36
N LYS A 129 0.58 16.37 -13.50
CA LYS A 129 -0.67 15.60 -13.55
C LYS A 129 -0.40 14.13 -13.36
N ILE A 130 -1.30 13.45 -12.66
CA ILE A 130 -1.24 12.02 -12.40
C ILE A 130 -1.50 11.27 -13.71
N LEU A 131 -0.51 10.51 -14.16
CA LEU A 131 -0.62 9.58 -15.28
C LEU A 131 -0.99 8.18 -14.80
N ALA A 132 -0.50 7.74 -13.65
CA ALA A 132 -0.86 6.47 -13.03
C ALA A 132 -0.71 6.61 -11.52
N ILE A 133 -1.52 5.89 -10.76
CA ILE A 133 -1.50 5.94 -9.30
C ILE A 133 -1.89 4.57 -8.74
N TYR A 134 -1.13 4.12 -7.74
CA TYR A 134 -1.40 2.95 -6.95
C TYR A 134 -1.31 3.35 -5.47
N VAL A 135 -2.43 3.23 -4.75
CA VAL A 135 -2.52 3.48 -3.32
C VAL A 135 -2.93 2.19 -2.61
N ASP A 136 -2.27 1.95 -1.49
CA ASP A 136 -2.59 0.86 -0.58
C ASP A 136 -2.21 1.25 0.86
N GLN A 137 -2.60 0.44 1.83
CA GLN A 137 -2.51 0.78 3.23
C GLN A 137 -2.22 -0.46 4.08
N LEU A 138 -1.29 -0.34 5.02
CA LEU A 138 -1.16 -1.28 6.12
C LEU A 138 -1.87 -0.70 7.35
N GLU A 139 -2.75 -1.49 7.97
CA GLU A 139 -3.33 -1.18 9.28
C GLU A 139 -3.06 -2.37 10.21
N TYR A 140 -2.45 -2.10 11.35
CA TYR A 140 -2.31 -3.08 12.44
C TYR A 140 -2.74 -2.46 13.77
N ALA A 141 -3.30 -3.30 14.63
CA ALA A 141 -3.90 -2.87 15.89
C ALA A 141 -3.37 -3.64 17.10
N THR A 142 -3.77 -3.17 18.28
CA THR A 142 -3.62 -3.93 19.51
C THR A 142 -4.43 -5.24 19.45
N PRO A 143 -3.97 -6.35 20.05
CA PRO A 143 -4.64 -7.66 19.98
C PRO A 143 -6.03 -7.75 20.62
N ASN A 144 -6.47 -6.72 21.34
CA ASN A 144 -7.84 -6.62 21.86
C ASN A 144 -8.83 -6.01 20.83
N TYR A 145 -8.40 -5.86 19.57
CA TYR A 145 -9.26 -5.48 18.46
C TYR A 145 -10.18 -6.64 18.06
N ASP A 146 -11.48 -6.35 17.97
CA ASP A 146 -12.50 -7.29 17.52
C ASP A 146 -12.56 -7.35 15.98
N GLY A 147 -11.70 -8.18 15.38
CA GLY A 147 -11.78 -8.51 13.96
C GLY A 147 -10.77 -9.55 13.47
N ALA A 148 -11.30 -10.66 12.96
CA ALA A 148 -10.54 -11.87 12.64
C ALA A 148 -9.44 -11.76 11.59
N SER A 149 -9.52 -10.78 10.69
CA SER A 149 -8.51 -10.56 9.64
C SER A 149 -7.59 -9.38 9.93
N MET A 150 -7.66 -8.78 11.12
CA MET A 150 -6.86 -7.62 11.47
C MET A 150 -5.43 -8.02 11.83
N PRO A 151 -4.40 -7.46 11.17
CA PRO A 151 -3.04 -7.61 11.64
C PRO A 151 -2.88 -7.03 13.05
N HIS A 152 -2.18 -7.75 13.92
CA HIS A 152 -1.97 -7.33 15.31
C HIS A 152 -0.50 -7.06 15.60
N PHE A 153 -0.26 -6.25 16.63
CA PHE A 153 1.05 -6.10 17.25
C PHE A 153 0.90 -5.97 18.76
N SER A 154 1.49 -6.89 19.51
CA SER A 154 1.39 -6.96 20.97
C SER A 154 2.29 -5.94 21.68
N GLY A 155 3.26 -5.34 20.99
CA GLY A 155 4.34 -4.54 21.57
C GLY A 155 5.67 -5.28 21.56
N TRP A 156 6.71 -4.66 22.11
CA TRP A 156 8.06 -5.21 22.10
C TRP A 156 8.22 -6.36 23.11
N PRO A 157 9.04 -7.38 22.81
CA PRO A 157 9.33 -8.43 23.78
C PRO A 157 9.93 -7.87 25.07
N GLY A 158 9.36 -8.26 26.21
CA GLY A 158 9.69 -7.77 27.55
C GLY A 158 8.70 -6.74 28.11
N GLN A 159 7.68 -6.33 27.35
CA GLN A 159 6.64 -5.38 27.79
C GLN A 159 5.40 -6.05 28.41
N GLY A 160 5.38 -7.39 28.53
CA GLY A 160 4.31 -8.13 29.20
C GLY A 160 3.12 -8.55 28.33
N GLY A 161 3.20 -8.38 27.01
CA GLY A 161 2.13 -8.69 26.06
C GLY A 161 0.98 -7.67 26.06
N TYR A 162 -0.15 -8.04 25.48
CA TYR A 162 -1.36 -7.20 25.42
C TYR A 162 -2.62 -8.03 25.68
N ASN A 163 -3.73 -7.39 26.08
CA ASN A 163 -5.04 -8.04 26.12
C ASN A 163 -5.38 -8.66 24.75
N ASN A 164 -5.91 -9.87 24.75
CA ASN A 164 -6.19 -10.64 23.55
C ASN A 164 -7.66 -11.05 23.48
N ASP A 165 -8.32 -10.69 22.39
CA ASP A 165 -9.63 -11.22 22.00
C ASP A 165 -9.40 -12.21 20.85
N SER A 166 -9.11 -13.47 21.21
CA SER A 166 -8.65 -14.48 20.25
C SER A 166 -9.77 -15.09 19.42
N ASN A 167 -11.02 -14.90 19.86
CA ASN A 167 -12.21 -15.48 19.26
C ASN A 167 -13.10 -14.42 18.58
N HIS A 168 -12.79 -13.13 18.76
CA HIS A 168 -13.49 -11.97 18.21
C HIS A 168 -14.96 -11.92 18.68
N ASP A 169 -15.16 -12.10 19.98
CA ASP A 169 -16.45 -11.99 20.67
C ASP A 169 -16.57 -10.76 21.57
N ALA A 170 -15.58 -9.85 21.47
CA ALA A 170 -15.42 -8.63 22.26
C ALA A 170 -15.20 -8.89 23.76
N VAL A 171 -14.68 -10.06 24.13
CA VAL A 171 -14.31 -10.42 25.50
C VAL A 171 -12.84 -10.83 25.55
N VAL A 172 -12.09 -10.28 26.52
CA VAL A 172 -10.68 -10.64 26.70
C VAL A 172 -10.54 -12.08 27.17
N ASP A 173 -9.89 -12.91 26.35
CA ASP A 173 -9.59 -14.33 26.63
C ASP A 173 -8.33 -14.49 27.51
N GLY A 174 -7.45 -13.49 27.49
CA GLY A 174 -6.18 -13.49 28.22
C GLY A 174 -5.22 -12.42 27.70
N THR A 175 -3.92 -12.65 27.88
CA THR A 175 -2.86 -11.80 27.33
C THR A 175 -2.06 -12.56 26.28
N THR A 176 -1.62 -11.86 25.23
CA THR A 176 -0.71 -12.42 24.23
C THR A 176 0.63 -12.85 24.84
N PRO A 177 1.33 -13.83 24.26
CA PRO A 177 2.65 -14.23 24.72
C PRO A 177 3.68 -13.09 24.60
N ASP A 178 4.41 -12.82 25.68
CA ASP A 178 5.49 -11.83 25.68
C ASP A 178 6.82 -12.49 25.27
N THR A 179 7.00 -12.71 23.96
CA THR A 179 8.15 -13.45 23.43
C THR A 179 8.63 -12.90 22.09
N GLU A 180 9.91 -13.12 21.79
CA GLU A 180 10.51 -12.85 20.49
C GLU A 180 9.84 -13.62 19.33
N GLU A 181 9.34 -14.83 19.61
CA GLU A 181 8.61 -15.66 18.64
C GLU A 181 7.28 -15.01 18.25
N GLN A 182 6.47 -14.61 19.23
CA GLN A 182 5.21 -13.88 19.01
C GLN A 182 5.44 -12.60 18.19
N PHE A 183 6.44 -11.80 18.57
CA PHE A 183 6.79 -10.57 17.85
C PHE A 183 7.13 -10.84 16.38
N THR A 184 7.92 -11.89 16.12
CA THR A 184 8.31 -12.26 14.75
C THR A 184 7.10 -12.73 13.94
N GLU A 185 6.25 -13.57 14.52
CA GLU A 185 5.05 -14.12 13.86
C GLU A 185 4.03 -13.02 13.53
N GLU A 186 3.79 -12.08 14.46
CA GLU A 186 2.87 -10.96 14.25
C GLU A 186 3.31 -10.08 13.08
N VAL A 187 4.56 -9.64 13.07
CA VAL A 187 5.07 -8.76 11.99
C VAL A 187 5.14 -9.49 10.66
N ALA A 188 5.50 -10.78 10.64
CA ALA A 188 5.48 -11.59 9.42
C ALA A 188 4.07 -11.82 8.87
N GLY A 189 3.05 -11.75 9.73
CA GLY A 189 1.63 -11.86 9.36
C GLY A 189 0.97 -10.55 8.95
N TRP A 190 1.70 -9.43 8.92
CA TRP A 190 1.14 -8.15 8.49
C TRP A 190 0.84 -8.14 7.00
N LEU A 191 -0.40 -7.82 6.67
CA LEU A 191 -0.92 -7.74 5.31
C LEU A 191 -1.49 -6.34 5.05
N THR A 192 -1.30 -5.84 3.84
CA THR A 192 -1.94 -4.61 3.40
C THR A 192 -3.45 -4.81 3.21
N LYS A 193 -4.20 -3.73 3.04
CA LYS A 193 -5.64 -3.80 2.77
C LYS A 193 -5.94 -4.46 1.44
N ARG A 194 -5.07 -4.33 0.43
CA ARG A 194 -5.16 -5.10 -0.81
C ARG A 194 -4.81 -6.57 -0.61
N ASP A 195 -3.74 -6.89 0.14
CA ASP A 195 -3.30 -8.27 0.37
C ASP A 195 -4.29 -9.10 1.21
N ARG A 196 -5.14 -8.44 2.02
CA ARG A 196 -6.27 -9.09 2.72
C ARG A 196 -7.36 -9.59 1.77
N GLY A 197 -7.33 -9.17 0.50
CA GLY A 197 -8.18 -9.67 -0.57
C GLY A 197 -9.67 -9.39 -0.41
N GLU A 198 -10.48 -10.21 -1.06
CA GLU A 198 -11.94 -10.08 -1.15
C GLU A 198 -12.67 -10.19 0.20
N ASP A 199 -12.02 -10.77 1.21
CA ASP A 199 -12.61 -10.93 2.54
C ASP A 199 -12.66 -9.60 3.31
N TYR A 200 -11.89 -8.59 2.90
CA TYR A 200 -11.91 -7.25 3.49
C TYR A 200 -12.93 -6.33 2.78
N VAL A 201 -14.21 -6.59 3.07
CA VAL A 201 -15.36 -5.84 2.55
C VAL A 201 -15.64 -4.59 3.37
N MET A 202 -15.89 -3.46 2.71
CA MET A 202 -16.26 -2.18 3.32
C MET A 202 -17.37 -1.49 2.52
N GLY A 203 -18.50 -1.18 3.17
CA GLY A 203 -19.57 -0.42 2.50
C GLY A 203 -20.14 -1.15 1.28
N THR A 204 -19.92 -0.60 0.08
CA THR A 204 -20.50 -1.07 -1.18
C THR A 204 -19.65 -2.09 -1.94
N GLY A 205 -18.44 -2.39 -1.49
CA GLY A 205 -17.49 -3.30 -2.14
C GLY A 205 -16.31 -3.65 -1.24
N THR A 206 -15.18 -4.08 -1.80
CA THR A 206 -13.93 -4.24 -1.06
C THR A 206 -13.22 -2.89 -0.86
N TRP A 207 -12.16 -2.86 -0.06
CA TRP A 207 -11.32 -1.67 0.05
C TRP A 207 -10.63 -1.33 -1.28
N HIS A 208 -10.09 -2.34 -1.97
CA HIS A 208 -9.32 -2.12 -3.20
C HIS A 208 -10.20 -1.63 -4.35
N GLU A 209 -11.42 -2.17 -4.50
CA GLU A 209 -12.38 -1.70 -5.52
C GLU A 209 -12.70 -0.20 -5.36
N GLN A 210 -12.90 0.25 -4.11
CA GLN A 210 -13.15 1.65 -3.80
C GLN A 210 -11.93 2.54 -4.04
N MET A 211 -10.72 2.06 -3.68
CA MET A 211 -9.49 2.79 -3.95
C MET A 211 -9.24 2.89 -5.46
N ASP A 212 -9.50 1.84 -6.22
CA ASP A 212 -9.34 1.84 -7.67
C ASP A 212 -10.30 2.82 -8.35
N ALA A 213 -11.52 2.99 -7.82
CA ALA A 213 -12.44 4.03 -8.29
C ALA A 213 -11.90 5.45 -8.05
N PHE A 214 -11.33 5.75 -6.87
CA PHE A 214 -10.70 7.05 -6.63
C PHE A 214 -9.43 7.26 -7.45
N GLN A 215 -8.60 6.23 -7.61
CA GLN A 215 -7.42 6.28 -8.48
C GLN A 215 -7.79 6.69 -9.90
N ARG A 216 -8.82 6.06 -10.48
CA ARG A 216 -9.34 6.41 -11.81
C ARG A 216 -9.85 7.84 -11.88
N LEU A 217 -10.54 8.31 -10.84
CA LEU A 217 -11.00 9.69 -10.73
C LEU A 217 -9.83 10.69 -10.76
N PHE A 218 -8.71 10.36 -10.11
CA PHE A 218 -7.56 11.25 -9.99
C PHE A 218 -6.64 11.28 -11.22
N ILE A 219 -6.77 10.33 -12.15
CA ILE A 219 -5.99 10.35 -13.40
C ILE A 219 -6.27 11.65 -14.17
N GLY A 220 -5.20 12.33 -14.58
CA GLY A 220 -5.24 13.60 -15.31
C GLY A 220 -5.35 14.85 -14.42
N MET A 221 -5.55 14.68 -13.10
CA MET A 221 -5.52 15.77 -12.12
C MET A 221 -4.10 16.00 -11.60
N THR A 222 -3.78 17.24 -11.27
CA THR A 222 -2.64 17.58 -10.41
C THR A 222 -2.95 17.27 -8.94
N VAL A 223 -1.93 17.17 -8.09
CA VAL A 223 -2.14 16.98 -6.64
C VAL A 223 -3.00 18.09 -6.04
N ASP A 224 -2.77 19.34 -6.45
CA ASP A 224 -3.55 20.49 -5.99
C ASP A 224 -5.03 20.34 -6.40
N GLU A 225 -5.32 19.87 -7.61
CA GLU A 225 -6.69 19.59 -8.05
C GLU A 225 -7.34 18.44 -7.27
N VAL A 226 -6.58 17.42 -6.86
CA VAL A 226 -7.10 16.31 -6.01
C VAL A 226 -7.50 16.84 -4.65
N GLU A 227 -6.68 17.69 -4.04
CA GLU A 227 -6.99 18.33 -2.76
C GLU A 227 -8.16 19.31 -2.86
N GLU A 228 -8.25 20.08 -3.95
CA GLU A 228 -9.38 20.95 -4.22
C GLU A 228 -10.68 20.16 -4.41
N TRP A 229 -10.62 19.02 -5.10
CA TRP A 229 -11.75 18.11 -5.25
C TRP A 229 -12.20 17.59 -3.88
N PHE A 230 -11.28 17.09 -3.05
CA PHE A 230 -11.58 16.63 -1.70
C PHE A 230 -12.22 17.74 -0.86
N ALA A 231 -11.58 18.90 -0.81
CA ALA A 231 -12.03 20.04 -0.01
C ALA A 231 -13.43 20.52 -0.41
N LYS A 232 -13.82 20.33 -1.68
CA LYS A 232 -15.12 20.74 -2.19
C LYS A 232 -16.20 19.67 -2.03
N TYR A 233 -15.86 18.40 -2.27
CA TYR A 233 -16.85 17.33 -2.45
C TYR A 233 -16.88 16.30 -1.32
N CYS A 234 -15.97 16.34 -0.36
CA CYS A 234 -15.98 15.47 0.82
C CYS A 234 -16.45 16.20 2.08
N SER A 235 -16.96 15.42 3.03
CA SER A 235 -17.32 15.87 4.37
C SER A 235 -16.07 16.32 5.13
N ASP A 236 -16.12 17.50 5.74
CA ASP A 236 -15.03 17.99 6.61
C ASP A 236 -14.98 17.22 7.94
N ALA A 237 -16.06 16.51 8.30
CA ALA A 237 -16.15 15.77 9.55
C ALA A 237 -15.57 14.35 9.47
N ASN A 238 -15.58 13.71 8.29
CA ASN A 238 -15.17 12.32 8.14
C ASN A 238 -14.41 11.99 6.84
N GLY A 239 -14.19 12.96 5.96
CA GLY A 239 -13.42 12.81 4.71
C GLY A 239 -14.08 11.97 3.62
N ARG A 240 -15.33 11.55 3.78
CA ARG A 240 -16.07 10.77 2.78
C ARG A 240 -16.72 11.69 1.73
N PRO A 241 -16.87 11.24 0.47
CA PRO A 241 -17.64 11.98 -0.52
C PRO A 241 -19.06 12.28 -0.03
N LEU A 242 -19.55 13.49 -0.33
CA LEU A 242 -20.87 13.94 0.09
C LEU A 242 -21.98 13.23 -0.68
N THR A 243 -23.06 12.93 0.02
CA THR A 243 -24.34 12.47 -0.52
C THR A 243 -25.46 13.36 -0.01
N GLU A 244 -26.67 13.23 -0.55
CA GLU A 244 -27.85 13.93 0.00
C GLU A 244 -28.16 13.54 1.46
N ASN A 245 -27.65 12.40 1.92
CA ASN A 245 -27.86 11.85 3.26
C ASN A 245 -26.67 12.09 4.20
N SER A 246 -25.62 12.80 3.73
CA SER A 246 -24.46 13.13 4.58
C SER A 246 -24.89 14.03 5.75
N SER A 247 -24.42 13.66 6.95
CA SER A 247 -24.93 14.23 8.21
C SER A 247 -23.83 14.79 9.13
N GLY A 248 -22.60 14.90 8.64
CA GLY A 248 -21.52 15.60 9.33
C GLY A 248 -21.84 17.09 9.48
N GLU A 249 -21.18 17.75 10.43
CA GLU A 249 -21.36 19.18 10.66
C GLU A 249 -20.99 19.97 9.39
N GLY A 250 -21.96 20.71 8.83
CA GLY A 250 -21.79 21.50 7.59
C GLY A 250 -21.99 20.73 6.29
N ASP A 251 -22.18 19.40 6.32
CA ASP A 251 -22.33 18.57 5.12
C ASP A 251 -23.56 18.96 4.30
N ALA A 252 -24.70 19.20 4.95
CA ALA A 252 -25.95 19.52 4.29
C ALA A 252 -25.86 20.85 3.52
N GLU A 253 -25.24 21.87 4.12
CA GLU A 253 -24.99 23.15 3.46
C GLU A 253 -24.01 23.01 2.29
N LYS A 254 -22.93 22.25 2.48
CA LYS A 254 -21.89 22.01 1.46
C LYS A 254 -22.48 21.29 0.25
N TYR A 255 -23.25 20.21 0.47
CA TYR A 255 -23.94 19.49 -0.59
C TYR A 255 -25.03 20.33 -1.27
N ALA A 256 -25.81 21.10 -0.52
CA ALA A 256 -26.85 21.96 -1.08
C ALA A 256 -26.28 23.05 -2.01
N ALA A 257 -25.05 23.52 -1.76
CA ALA A 257 -24.37 24.52 -2.57
C ALA A 257 -23.86 23.99 -3.92
N LEU A 258 -23.78 22.67 -4.10
CA LEU A 258 -23.36 22.05 -5.36
C LEU A 258 -24.41 22.23 -6.47
N THR A 259 -23.92 22.40 -7.68
CA THR A 259 -24.73 22.38 -8.91
C THR A 259 -25.29 20.98 -9.17
N ASP A 260 -26.31 20.88 -10.03
CA ASP A 260 -26.92 19.60 -10.37
C ASP A 260 -25.92 18.65 -11.06
N ASP A 261 -25.03 19.18 -11.91
CA ASP A 261 -23.98 18.39 -12.58
C ASP A 261 -22.94 17.86 -11.58
N GLU A 262 -22.56 18.65 -10.58
CA GLU A 262 -21.63 18.22 -9.52
C GLU A 262 -22.26 17.15 -8.62
N LYS A 263 -23.56 17.27 -8.32
CA LYS A 263 -24.30 16.23 -7.59
C LYS A 263 -24.40 14.94 -8.40
N ALA A 264 -24.60 15.03 -9.72
CA ALA A 264 -24.60 13.86 -10.60
C ALA A 264 -23.22 13.19 -10.65
N MET A 265 -22.13 13.98 -10.69
CA MET A 265 -20.76 13.46 -10.58
C MET A 265 -20.54 12.76 -9.24
N LEU A 266 -20.95 13.35 -8.12
CA LEU A 266 -20.82 12.72 -6.80
C LEU A 266 -21.66 11.44 -6.67
N ALA A 267 -22.85 11.40 -7.25
CA ALA A 267 -23.68 10.19 -7.30
C ALA A 267 -22.96 9.07 -8.07
N ASP A 268 -22.26 9.42 -9.16
CA ASP A 268 -21.45 8.47 -9.91
C ASP A 268 -20.26 7.94 -9.06
N VAL A 269 -19.50 8.85 -8.43
CA VAL A 269 -18.40 8.48 -7.54
C VAL A 269 -18.89 7.57 -6.40
N THR A 270 -19.93 7.98 -5.69
CA THR A 270 -20.47 7.25 -4.51
C THR A 270 -21.16 5.94 -4.86
N SER A 271 -21.47 5.71 -6.14
CA SER A 271 -21.90 4.38 -6.60
C SER A 271 -20.79 3.33 -6.53
N SER A 272 -19.53 3.77 -6.44
CA SER A 272 -18.33 2.91 -6.47
C SER A 272 -17.39 3.08 -5.30
N ALA A 273 -17.31 4.28 -4.72
CA ALA A 273 -16.41 4.57 -3.61
C ALA A 273 -17.09 5.47 -2.57
N THR A 274 -17.16 4.97 -1.34
CA THR A 274 -17.75 5.68 -0.19
C THR A 274 -16.78 5.81 0.98
N MET A 275 -15.60 5.19 0.88
CA MET A 275 -14.55 5.29 1.89
C MET A 275 -14.03 6.72 2.06
N SER A 276 -13.46 6.99 3.23
CA SER A 276 -12.81 8.28 3.48
C SER A 276 -11.49 8.36 2.74
N LEU A 277 -11.16 9.54 2.22
CA LEU A 277 -9.83 9.84 1.68
C LEU A 277 -8.89 10.42 2.75
N ASN A 278 -9.44 10.92 3.85
CA ASN A 278 -8.68 11.46 4.97
C ASN A 278 -9.51 11.41 6.25
N ASP A 279 -9.18 10.46 7.13
CA ASP A 279 -9.68 10.39 8.50
C ASP A 279 -8.67 9.64 9.40
N SER A 280 -9.07 9.24 10.61
CA SER A 280 -8.21 8.48 11.53
C SER A 280 -7.84 7.08 11.04
N HIS A 281 -8.48 6.57 9.98
CA HIS A 281 -8.11 5.31 9.34
C HIS A 281 -7.01 5.50 8.31
N GLY A 282 -6.67 6.73 7.92
CA GLY A 282 -5.60 6.97 6.96
C GLY A 282 -5.73 8.31 6.26
N ASP A 283 -4.59 8.85 5.84
CA ASP A 283 -4.50 10.11 5.09
C ASP A 283 -3.90 9.84 3.71
N ILE A 284 -4.79 9.56 2.74
CA ILE A 284 -4.44 9.25 1.35
C ILE A 284 -3.91 10.50 0.63
N LEU A 285 -4.46 11.68 0.95
CA LEU A 285 -4.06 12.94 0.32
C LEU A 285 -2.60 13.28 0.65
N SER A 286 -2.21 13.17 1.92
CA SER A 286 -0.82 13.39 2.33
C SER A 286 0.15 12.40 1.68
N ALA A 287 -0.26 11.13 1.50
CA ALA A 287 0.57 10.16 0.79
C ALA A 287 0.76 10.56 -0.69
N ILE A 288 -0.30 10.97 -1.39
CA ILE A 288 -0.22 11.45 -2.78
C ILE A 288 0.65 12.71 -2.90
N ARG A 289 0.51 13.66 -1.97
CA ARG A 289 1.34 14.87 -1.95
C ARG A 289 2.82 14.55 -1.72
N LYS A 290 3.12 13.68 -0.76
CA LYS A 290 4.50 13.22 -0.53
C LYS A 290 5.07 12.51 -1.76
N ALA A 291 4.28 11.70 -2.46
CA ALA A 291 4.71 11.09 -3.72
C ALA A 291 5.10 12.14 -4.75
N TYR A 292 4.32 13.21 -4.88
CA TYR A 292 4.68 14.33 -5.76
C TYR A 292 5.96 15.04 -5.31
N GLU A 293 6.10 15.35 -4.02
CA GLU A 293 7.27 16.04 -3.48
C GLU A 293 8.56 15.22 -3.63
N ASN A 294 8.47 13.90 -3.48
CA ASN A 294 9.58 12.96 -3.54
C ASN A 294 9.85 12.42 -4.96
N ARG A 295 9.17 12.93 -5.99
CA ARG A 295 9.24 12.36 -7.33
C ARG A 295 10.63 12.48 -7.97
N VAL A 296 11.03 11.42 -8.67
CA VAL A 296 12.27 11.33 -9.44
C VAL A 296 11.97 11.20 -10.93
N PRO A 297 12.82 11.74 -11.81
CA PRO A 297 12.59 11.70 -13.25
C PRO A 297 12.62 10.27 -13.79
N LEU A 298 11.71 9.98 -14.72
CA LEU A 298 11.70 8.77 -15.53
C LEU A 298 12.38 9.06 -16.88
N GLY A 299 13.06 8.04 -17.43
CA GLY A 299 13.58 8.09 -18.81
C GLY A 299 12.56 7.60 -19.84
N GLU A 300 12.97 7.59 -21.11
CA GLU A 300 12.18 7.01 -22.21
C GLU A 300 11.87 5.53 -21.95
N MET A 301 10.59 5.17 -21.91
CA MET A 301 10.15 3.78 -21.70
C MET A 301 8.68 3.57 -22.08
N THR A 302 8.28 2.29 -22.18
CA THR A 302 6.88 1.87 -22.21
C THR A 302 6.61 0.99 -21.00
N ALA A 303 5.53 1.27 -20.27
CA ALA A 303 5.09 0.44 -19.15
C ALA A 303 3.69 -0.11 -19.41
N ALA A 304 3.53 -1.42 -19.21
CA ALA A 304 2.27 -2.15 -19.27
C ALA A 304 1.75 -2.55 -17.88
N GLY A 305 2.59 -2.46 -16.85
CA GLY A 305 2.24 -2.78 -15.47
C GLY A 305 2.85 -1.78 -14.48
N MET A 306 2.14 -1.54 -13.39
CA MET A 306 2.58 -0.74 -12.24
C MET A 306 2.26 -1.51 -10.98
N GLY A 307 3.20 -1.60 -10.04
CA GLY A 307 2.96 -2.33 -8.81
C GLY A 307 3.70 -1.77 -7.61
N LEU A 308 3.19 -2.11 -6.43
CA LEU A 308 3.69 -1.68 -5.15
C LEU A 308 3.77 -2.88 -4.20
N GLY A 309 4.97 -3.14 -3.71
CA GLY A 309 5.22 -4.22 -2.76
C GLY A 309 5.69 -3.69 -1.41
N LEU A 310 5.23 -4.35 -0.35
CA LEU A 310 5.67 -4.14 1.02
C LEU A 310 6.31 -5.44 1.53
N SER A 311 7.45 -5.32 2.20
CA SER A 311 8.04 -6.40 2.99
C SER A 311 8.36 -5.90 4.39
N SER A 312 7.88 -6.59 5.42
CA SER A 312 8.11 -6.26 6.83
C SER A 312 9.01 -7.31 7.47
N THR A 313 10.12 -6.88 8.08
CA THR A 313 11.05 -7.75 8.81
C THR A 313 11.38 -7.19 10.18
N VAL A 314 11.69 -8.07 11.13
CA VAL A 314 12.12 -7.69 12.48
C VAL A 314 13.62 -7.87 12.64
N ARG A 315 14.23 -7.04 13.50
CA ARG A 315 15.60 -7.22 13.96
C ARG A 315 15.62 -7.47 15.46
N MET A 316 16.13 -8.62 15.82
CA MET A 316 16.25 -9.10 17.20
C MET A 316 17.59 -8.69 17.76
N GLY A 317 17.59 -7.87 18.82
CA GLY A 317 18.81 -7.57 19.59
C GLY A 317 20.02 -7.17 18.74
N PRO A 318 19.96 -6.13 17.86
CA PRO A 318 21.15 -5.59 17.20
C PRO A 318 22.18 -5.01 18.20
N GLY A 319 21.76 -4.92 19.46
CA GLY A 319 22.56 -4.65 20.63
C GLY A 319 21.68 -4.82 21.88
N SER A 320 22.22 -4.38 23.00
CA SER A 320 21.47 -4.15 24.23
C SER A 320 21.93 -2.82 24.81
N ASP A 321 21.08 -2.16 25.56
CA ASP A 321 21.49 -1.02 26.36
C ASP A 321 22.38 -1.44 27.55
N ASP A 322 22.85 -0.46 28.34
CA ASP A 322 23.72 -0.67 29.50
C ASP A 322 23.05 -1.44 30.65
N THR A 323 21.72 -1.61 30.60
CA THR A 323 20.96 -2.44 31.55
C THR A 323 20.83 -3.90 31.08
N GLY A 324 21.26 -4.20 29.86
CA GLY A 324 21.11 -5.49 29.22
C GLY A 324 19.74 -5.71 28.57
N THR A 325 18.94 -4.65 28.43
CA THR A 325 17.65 -4.72 27.73
C THR A 325 17.91 -4.72 26.22
N PRO A 326 17.38 -5.70 25.47
CA PRO A 326 17.57 -5.75 24.04
C PRO A 326 17.00 -4.52 23.32
N VAL A 327 17.62 -4.21 22.20
CA VAL A 327 17.08 -3.30 21.20
C VAL A 327 16.27 -4.12 20.20
N TYR A 328 15.16 -3.58 19.69
CA TYR A 328 14.43 -4.20 18.58
C TYR A 328 14.19 -3.15 17.50
N SER A 329 14.02 -3.60 16.25
CA SER A 329 13.49 -2.74 15.19
C SER A 329 12.59 -3.50 14.24
N ILE A 330 11.67 -2.75 13.62
CA ILE A 330 10.85 -3.20 12.50
C ILE A 330 11.34 -2.44 11.26
N ASN A 331 11.51 -3.17 10.17
CA ASN A 331 12.01 -2.67 8.90
C ASN A 331 10.95 -2.96 7.83
N GLN A 332 10.47 -1.93 7.17
CA GLN A 332 9.46 -2.01 6.13
C GLN A 332 10.06 -1.51 4.83
N VAL A 333 10.23 -2.39 3.86
CA VAL A 333 10.74 -2.05 2.53
C VAL A 333 9.58 -1.89 1.57
N PHE A 334 9.56 -0.77 0.84
CA PHE A 334 8.56 -0.44 -0.16
C PHE A 334 9.19 -0.45 -1.54
N ALA A 335 8.69 -1.26 -2.47
CA ALA A 335 9.17 -1.30 -3.86
C ALA A 335 8.06 -0.84 -4.82
N ASN A 336 8.30 0.27 -5.50
CA ASN A 336 7.42 0.86 -6.51
C ASN A 336 7.99 0.54 -7.88
N THR A 337 7.30 -0.23 -8.70
CA THR A 337 7.90 -0.79 -9.92
C THR A 337 6.99 -0.61 -11.12
N LEU A 338 7.58 -0.21 -12.24
CA LEU A 338 6.95 -0.19 -13.56
C LEU A 338 7.51 -1.35 -14.37
N PHE A 339 6.63 -2.06 -15.06
CA PHE A 339 6.94 -3.25 -15.86
C PHE A 339 6.54 -3.06 -17.32
N ASP A 340 7.31 -3.63 -18.25
CA ASP A 340 6.89 -3.75 -19.65
C ASP A 340 5.89 -4.92 -19.84
N SER A 341 5.45 -5.14 -21.09
CA SER A 341 4.52 -6.21 -21.43
C SER A 341 5.07 -7.63 -21.25
N GLU A 342 6.39 -7.77 -21.08
CA GLU A 342 7.05 -9.05 -20.77
C GLU A 342 7.28 -9.24 -19.27
N GLY A 343 6.84 -8.29 -18.43
CA GLY A 343 7.07 -8.32 -16.98
C GLY A 343 8.50 -7.92 -16.58
N ARG A 344 9.25 -7.25 -17.46
CA ARG A 344 10.59 -6.73 -17.12
C ARG A 344 10.47 -5.36 -16.48
N ILE A 345 11.31 -5.11 -15.49
CA ILE A 345 11.41 -3.82 -14.78
C ILE A 345 11.89 -2.75 -15.76
N VAL A 346 11.07 -1.73 -16.02
CA VAL A 346 11.46 -0.54 -16.80
C VAL A 346 11.80 0.65 -15.91
N ALA A 347 11.20 0.71 -14.72
CA ALA A 347 11.59 1.62 -13.65
C ALA A 347 11.32 0.99 -12.30
N ILE A 348 12.11 1.36 -11.30
CA ILE A 348 11.93 0.91 -9.92
C ILE A 348 12.37 2.01 -8.96
N TYR A 349 11.60 2.21 -7.90
CA TYR A 349 11.91 3.08 -6.77
C TYR A 349 11.70 2.31 -5.47
N VAL A 350 12.78 2.06 -4.74
CA VAL A 350 12.74 1.39 -3.44
C VAL A 350 13.03 2.40 -2.34
N ASP A 351 12.25 2.33 -1.27
CA ASP A 351 12.46 3.06 -0.03
C ASP A 351 12.26 2.13 1.17
N GLN A 352 12.63 2.60 2.36
CA GLN A 352 12.50 1.81 3.57
C GLN A 352 12.18 2.68 4.77
N LEU A 353 11.17 2.29 5.55
CA LEU A 353 10.98 2.78 6.92
C LEU A 353 11.66 1.80 7.90
N GLU A 354 12.40 2.34 8.85
CA GLU A 354 12.85 1.60 10.02
C GLU A 354 12.42 2.41 11.24
N TYR A 355 11.86 1.73 12.24
CA TYR A 355 11.65 2.30 13.57
C TYR A 355 12.07 1.28 14.64
N ALA A 356 12.62 1.78 15.73
CA ALA A 356 13.27 0.97 16.76
C ALA A 356 12.73 1.27 18.16
N THR A 357 13.10 0.43 19.13
CA THR A 357 12.91 0.75 20.54
C THR A 357 13.68 2.04 20.91
N PRO A 358 13.19 2.85 21.87
CA PRO A 358 13.83 4.11 22.29
C PRO A 358 15.22 3.99 22.94
N ASN A 359 15.66 2.78 23.29
CA ASN A 359 17.02 2.51 23.78
C ASN A 359 18.02 2.26 22.64
N TYR A 360 17.62 2.50 21.38
CA TYR A 360 18.52 2.47 20.23
C TYR A 360 19.40 3.72 20.21
N ASP A 361 20.72 3.51 20.21
CA ASP A 361 21.73 4.57 20.13
C ASP A 361 21.83 5.13 18.70
N GLY A 362 20.93 6.05 18.34
CA GLY A 362 20.96 6.76 17.06
C GLY A 362 20.02 7.95 17.00
N ALA A 363 20.61 9.16 16.98
CA ALA A 363 19.90 10.44 17.11
C ALA A 363 18.82 10.77 16.08
N GLU A 364 18.85 10.12 14.92
CA GLU A 364 17.89 10.34 13.83
C GLU A 364 17.00 9.12 13.61
N MET A 365 17.02 8.15 14.52
CA MET A 365 16.26 6.91 14.38
C MET A 365 14.80 7.16 14.79
N PRO A 366 13.81 6.88 13.92
CA PRO A 366 12.43 6.83 14.36
C PRO A 366 12.25 5.81 15.49
N HIS A 367 11.51 6.17 16.53
CA HIS A 367 11.27 5.30 17.67
C HIS A 367 9.79 4.95 17.82
N PHE A 368 9.54 3.84 18.52
CA PHE A 368 8.23 3.48 19.01
C PHE A 368 8.36 2.87 20.40
N SER A 369 7.73 3.48 21.40
CA SER A 369 7.80 3.07 22.80
C SER A 369 6.90 1.88 23.14
N GLY A 370 5.94 1.55 22.28
CA GLY A 370 4.84 0.62 22.58
C GLY A 370 3.51 1.35 22.68
N TRP A 371 2.45 0.59 22.93
CA TRP A 371 1.10 1.13 23.04
C TRP A 371 0.90 1.88 24.37
N PRO A 372 0.07 2.92 24.41
CA PRO A 372 -0.30 3.56 25.67
C PRO A 372 -0.86 2.55 26.69
N GLY A 373 -0.36 2.62 27.92
CA GLY A 373 -0.68 1.72 29.02
C GLY A 373 0.30 0.54 29.19
N GLN A 374 1.32 0.40 28.34
CA GLN A 374 2.34 -0.65 28.44
C GLN A 374 3.57 -0.27 29.29
N GLY A 375 3.57 0.93 29.88
CA GLY A 375 4.64 1.37 30.80
C GLY A 375 5.85 2.03 30.13
N GLY A 376 5.79 2.33 28.83
CA GLY A 376 6.88 2.92 28.05
C GLY A 376 8.03 1.95 27.77
N TYR A 377 9.19 2.49 27.40
CA TYR A 377 10.42 1.73 27.13
C TYR A 377 11.66 2.45 27.64
N ASN A 378 12.77 1.72 27.86
CA ASN A 378 14.07 2.34 28.18
C ASN A 378 14.43 3.38 27.11
N ASN A 379 14.93 4.53 27.55
CA ASN A 379 15.22 5.68 26.69
C ASN A 379 16.70 6.07 26.81
N ASP A 380 17.39 6.14 25.68
CA ASP A 380 18.69 6.77 25.53
C ASP A 380 18.50 8.08 24.76
N SER A 381 18.08 9.13 25.47
CA SER A 381 17.62 10.38 24.87
C SER A 381 18.76 11.25 24.34
N ASN A 382 19.99 10.96 24.79
CA ASN A 382 21.18 11.73 24.45
C ASN A 382 22.12 10.96 23.50
N HIS A 383 21.83 9.68 23.22
CA HIS A 383 22.57 8.79 22.34
C HIS A 383 24.03 8.61 22.80
N ASP A 384 24.21 8.34 24.09
CA ASP A 384 25.50 8.03 24.72
C ASP A 384 25.62 6.56 25.16
N ALA A 385 24.66 5.72 24.74
CA ALA A 385 24.52 4.32 25.07
C ALA A 385 24.25 4.04 26.56
N VAL A 386 23.73 5.04 27.30
CA VAL A 386 23.32 4.91 28.71
C VAL A 386 21.84 5.26 28.84
N VAL A 387 21.08 4.40 29.52
CA VAL A 387 19.66 4.65 29.78
C VAL A 387 19.47 5.87 30.69
N ASP A 388 18.82 6.91 30.17
CA ASP A 388 18.46 8.14 30.88
C ASP A 388 17.20 7.95 31.74
N GLY A 389 16.34 7.00 31.37
CA GLY A 389 15.07 6.72 32.03
C GLY A 389 14.14 5.88 31.16
N THR A 390 12.84 6.07 31.35
CA THR A 390 11.79 5.41 30.57
C THR A 390 11.00 6.47 29.81
N THR A 391 10.61 6.19 28.57
CA THR A 391 9.75 7.08 27.77
C THR A 391 8.38 7.28 28.46
N PRO A 392 7.70 8.42 28.21
CA PRO A 392 6.35 8.63 28.70
C PRO A 392 5.38 7.57 28.17
N ASP A 393 4.53 7.05 29.05
CA ASP A 393 3.46 6.11 28.69
C ASP A 393 2.14 6.86 28.48
N THR A 394 2.03 7.56 27.34
CA THR A 394 0.88 8.44 27.04
C THR A 394 0.45 8.34 25.58
N GLU A 395 -0.81 8.65 25.30
CA GLU A 395 -1.34 8.78 23.94
C GLU A 395 -0.65 9.91 23.15
N GLU A 396 -0.20 10.96 23.84
CA GLU A 396 0.58 12.06 23.24
C GLU A 396 1.93 11.55 22.71
N GLN A 397 2.68 10.81 23.52
CA GLN A 397 3.96 10.20 23.10
C GLN A 397 3.75 9.27 21.92
N PHE A 398 2.74 8.39 21.99
CA PHE A 398 2.39 7.47 20.90
C PHE A 398 2.10 8.21 19.59
N THR A 399 1.31 9.29 19.65
CA THR A 399 0.97 10.09 18.46
C THR A 399 2.21 10.78 17.88
N GLU A 400 3.03 11.39 18.73
CA GLU A 400 4.23 12.12 18.31
C GLU A 400 5.27 11.19 17.66
N GLU A 401 5.49 10.01 18.24
CA GLU A 401 6.43 9.02 17.70
C GLU A 401 6.02 8.55 16.31
N VAL A 402 4.77 8.13 16.13
CA VAL A 402 4.28 7.64 14.84
C VAL A 402 4.24 8.76 13.79
N ALA A 403 3.87 9.98 14.17
CA ALA A 403 3.91 11.13 13.28
C ALA A 403 5.35 11.49 12.84
N GLY A 404 6.35 11.18 13.68
CA GLY A 404 7.77 11.39 13.40
C GLY A 404 8.42 10.30 12.54
N TRP A 405 7.71 9.22 12.21
CA TRP A 405 8.25 8.17 11.36
C TRP A 405 8.48 8.65 9.92
N VAL A 406 9.73 8.50 9.47
CA VAL A 406 10.21 8.94 8.17
C VAL A 406 11.03 7.84 7.50
N THR A 407 10.98 7.77 6.18
CA THR A 407 11.74 6.77 5.41
C THR A 407 13.23 7.09 5.37
N LYS A 408 14.05 6.13 4.93
CA LYS A 408 15.49 6.32 4.77
C LYS A 408 15.83 7.37 3.71
N ARG A 409 15.02 7.55 2.67
CA ARG A 409 15.20 8.67 1.73
C ARG A 409 14.75 10.01 2.32
N ASP A 410 13.66 10.06 3.08
CA ASP A 410 13.18 11.29 3.74
C ASP A 410 14.15 11.83 4.80
N ARG A 411 14.93 10.95 5.42
CA ARG A 411 16.05 11.34 6.32
C ARG A 411 17.16 12.09 5.57
N GLY A 412 17.20 12.00 4.25
CA GLY A 412 18.11 12.76 3.40
C GLY A 412 19.57 12.30 3.51
N GLU A 413 20.49 13.21 3.18
CA GLU A 413 21.92 12.91 3.05
C GLU A 413 22.63 12.64 4.38
N THR A 414 21.98 12.90 5.53
CA THR A 414 22.57 12.64 6.86
C THR A 414 22.64 11.15 7.17
N TYR A 415 21.77 10.33 6.56
CA TYR A 415 21.78 8.90 6.73
C TYR A 415 22.81 8.22 5.80
N VAL A 416 24.06 8.25 6.25
CA VAL A 416 25.22 7.67 5.57
C VAL A 416 25.42 6.20 5.97
N MET A 417 25.65 5.35 4.98
CA MET A 417 25.96 3.93 5.17
C MET A 417 27.12 3.51 4.26
N GLY A 418 28.15 2.87 4.80
CA GLY A 418 29.24 2.33 3.98
C GLY A 418 29.96 3.39 3.14
N THR A 419 29.78 3.34 1.82
CA THR A 419 30.46 4.19 0.83
C THR A 419 29.69 5.44 0.40
N GLY A 420 28.43 5.61 0.83
CA GLY A 420 27.55 6.71 0.42
C GLY A 420 26.31 6.83 1.30
N THR A 421 25.27 7.50 0.83
CA THR A 421 23.95 7.49 1.49
C THR A 421 23.20 6.20 1.19
N TRP A 422 22.11 5.93 1.91
CA TRP A 422 21.22 4.82 1.57
C TRP A 422 20.62 4.98 0.16
N SER A 423 20.19 6.19 -0.19
CA SER A 423 19.62 6.50 -1.52
C SER A 423 20.60 6.26 -2.66
N GLU A 424 21.86 6.69 -2.52
CA GLU A 424 22.90 6.48 -3.55
C GLU A 424 23.15 4.99 -3.82
N GLN A 425 23.19 4.17 -2.77
CA GLN A 425 23.38 2.73 -2.91
C GLN A 425 22.15 2.04 -3.53
N MET A 426 20.94 2.42 -3.09
CA MET A 426 19.72 1.86 -3.66
C MET A 426 19.55 2.25 -5.13
N ASP A 427 19.89 3.48 -5.50
CA ASP A 427 19.84 3.94 -6.89
C ASP A 427 20.79 3.15 -7.79
N ALA A 428 21.93 2.69 -7.29
CA ALA A 428 22.84 1.82 -8.04
C ALA A 428 22.22 0.42 -8.29
N PHE A 429 21.58 -0.18 -7.29
CA PHE A 429 20.86 -1.45 -7.48
C PHE A 429 19.63 -1.30 -8.38
N GLN A 430 18.87 -0.22 -8.24
CA GLN A 430 17.74 0.07 -9.13
C GLN A 430 18.19 0.11 -10.60
N LYS A 431 19.31 0.79 -10.90
CA LYS A 431 19.89 0.82 -12.26
C LYS A 431 20.31 -0.57 -12.75
N LEU A 432 20.83 -1.41 -11.86
CA LEU A 432 21.19 -2.80 -12.18
C LEU A 432 19.96 -3.65 -12.52
N PHE A 433 18.82 -3.40 -11.89
CA PHE A 433 17.61 -4.21 -12.05
C PHE A 433 16.77 -3.83 -13.28
N VAL A 434 16.89 -2.60 -13.78
CA VAL A 434 16.21 -2.20 -15.02
C VAL A 434 16.60 -3.14 -16.19
N GLY A 435 15.58 -3.62 -16.91
CA GLY A 435 15.67 -4.59 -18.00
C GLY A 435 15.57 -6.06 -17.58
N LYS A 436 15.57 -6.35 -16.26
CA LYS A 436 15.42 -7.69 -15.71
C LYS A 436 13.96 -7.99 -15.36
N THR A 437 13.57 -9.24 -15.46
CA THR A 437 12.41 -9.79 -14.74
C THR A 437 12.72 -9.91 -13.25
N VAL A 438 11.70 -10.05 -12.40
CA VAL A 438 11.93 -10.27 -10.96
C VAL A 438 12.70 -11.57 -10.70
N ASP A 439 12.39 -12.64 -11.45
CA ASP A 439 13.14 -13.90 -11.39
C ASP A 439 14.63 -13.69 -11.68
N GLU A 440 14.97 -12.88 -12.70
CA GLU A 440 16.36 -12.55 -13.02
C GLU A 440 17.06 -11.70 -11.94
N VAL A 441 16.31 -10.91 -11.16
CA VAL A 441 16.84 -10.18 -9.99
C VAL A 441 17.15 -11.14 -8.85
N GLU A 442 16.23 -12.07 -8.55
CA GLU A 442 16.44 -13.09 -7.52
C GLU A 442 17.58 -14.05 -7.89
N GLU A 443 17.66 -14.47 -9.16
CA GLU A 443 18.79 -15.25 -9.69
C GLU A 443 20.11 -14.50 -9.58
N TRP A 444 20.10 -13.18 -9.86
CA TRP A 444 21.29 -12.34 -9.69
C TRP A 444 21.72 -12.32 -8.21
N PHE A 445 20.79 -12.08 -7.29
CA PHE A 445 21.08 -12.10 -5.86
C PHE A 445 21.65 -13.46 -5.41
N ALA A 446 20.95 -14.55 -5.74
CA ALA A 446 21.34 -15.90 -5.35
C ALA A 446 22.74 -16.27 -5.85
N LYS A 447 23.15 -15.74 -7.00
CA LYS A 447 24.47 -16.01 -7.59
C LYS A 447 25.57 -15.10 -7.04
N TYR A 448 25.28 -13.82 -6.86
CA TYR A 448 26.31 -12.79 -6.68
C TYR A 448 26.36 -12.17 -5.27
N CYS A 449 25.42 -12.50 -4.38
CA CYS A 449 25.42 -12.06 -2.99
C CYS A 449 25.83 -13.17 -2.01
N SER A 450 26.32 -12.76 -0.85
CA SER A 450 26.62 -13.65 0.28
C SER A 450 25.34 -14.27 0.83
N ASP A 451 25.34 -15.58 1.01
CA ASP A 451 24.21 -16.28 1.64
C ASP A 451 24.16 -16.00 3.17
N ALA A 452 25.24 -15.49 3.75
CA ALA A 452 25.35 -15.20 5.17
C ALA A 452 24.82 -13.79 5.55
N ASN A 453 24.85 -12.83 4.63
CA ASN A 453 24.49 -11.44 4.95
C ASN A 453 23.83 -10.66 3.81
N GLY A 454 23.57 -11.28 2.65
CA GLY A 454 22.85 -10.68 1.52
C GLY A 454 23.59 -9.56 0.78
N ARG A 455 24.86 -9.28 1.10
CA ARG A 455 25.67 -8.25 0.42
C ARG A 455 26.32 -8.79 -0.86
N PRO A 456 26.55 -7.96 -1.88
CA PRO A 456 27.31 -8.37 -3.06
C PRO A 456 28.70 -8.89 -2.69
N LEU A 457 29.11 -9.98 -3.34
CA LEU A 457 30.40 -10.62 -3.10
C LEU A 457 31.56 -9.74 -3.59
N LYS A 458 32.67 -9.78 -2.85
CA LYS A 458 33.97 -9.22 -3.23
C LYS A 458 35.08 -10.18 -2.79
N GLU A 459 36.30 -9.97 -3.28
CA GLU A 459 37.46 -10.82 -2.93
C GLU A 459 37.69 -10.92 -1.41
N SER A 460 37.34 -9.86 -0.66
CA SER A 460 37.46 -9.81 0.80
C SER A 460 36.20 -10.25 1.57
N SER A 461 35.18 -10.78 0.89
CA SER A 461 34.00 -11.36 1.55
C SER A 461 34.39 -12.57 2.40
N SER A 462 33.79 -12.68 3.59
CA SER A 462 34.21 -13.63 4.61
C SER A 462 33.05 -14.37 5.29
N GLY A 463 31.83 -14.26 4.75
CA GLY A 463 30.71 -15.09 5.15
C GLY A 463 30.97 -16.56 4.82
N GLU A 464 30.26 -17.46 5.49
CA GLU A 464 30.38 -18.90 5.25
C GLU A 464 30.04 -19.20 3.78
N GLY A 465 30.96 -19.84 3.05
CA GLY A 465 30.80 -20.16 1.63
C GLY A 465 31.11 -19.03 0.64
N ASP A 466 31.33 -17.80 1.10
CA ASP A 466 31.56 -16.63 0.23
C ASP A 466 32.81 -16.80 -0.65
N ALA A 467 33.89 -17.33 -0.08
CA ALA A 467 35.17 -17.48 -0.77
C ALA A 467 35.06 -18.48 -1.93
N GLU A 468 34.39 -19.62 -1.72
CA GLU A 468 34.13 -20.59 -2.78
C GLU A 468 33.19 -20.01 -3.85
N LYS A 469 32.12 -19.33 -3.43
CA LYS A 469 31.12 -18.73 -4.33
C LYS A 469 31.77 -17.66 -5.23
N TYR A 470 32.56 -16.76 -4.65
CA TYR A 470 33.30 -15.75 -5.41
C TYR A 470 34.38 -16.35 -6.31
N ALA A 471 35.11 -17.38 -5.84
CA ALA A 471 36.14 -18.03 -6.64
C ALA A 471 35.57 -18.71 -7.90
N ALA A 472 34.34 -19.21 -7.84
CA ALA A 472 33.63 -19.85 -8.95
C ALA A 472 33.20 -18.88 -10.06
N LEU A 473 33.17 -17.56 -9.80
CA LEU A 473 32.82 -16.55 -10.78
C LEU A 473 33.90 -16.39 -11.86
N THR A 474 33.46 -16.09 -13.07
CA THR A 474 34.32 -15.69 -14.19
C THR A 474 34.95 -14.31 -13.94
N ASP A 475 35.99 -13.98 -14.70
CA ASP A 475 36.67 -12.69 -14.57
C ASP A 475 35.74 -11.51 -14.94
N ASP A 476 34.85 -11.69 -15.93
CA ASP A 476 33.87 -10.69 -16.32
C ASP A 476 32.80 -10.46 -15.24
N GLU A 477 32.33 -11.53 -14.58
CA GLU A 477 31.40 -11.44 -13.46
C GLU A 477 32.03 -10.76 -12.24
N LYS A 478 33.31 -11.05 -11.96
CA LYS A 478 34.07 -10.35 -10.91
C LYS A 478 34.25 -8.88 -11.23
N ALA A 479 34.48 -8.51 -12.49
CA ALA A 479 34.58 -7.12 -12.91
C ALA A 479 33.23 -6.38 -12.76
N MET A 480 32.11 -7.02 -13.13
CA MET A 480 30.76 -6.50 -12.91
C MET A 480 30.47 -6.28 -11.41
N LEU A 481 30.84 -7.23 -10.55
CA LEU A 481 30.72 -7.08 -9.10
C LEU A 481 31.62 -5.98 -8.53
N ALA A 482 32.83 -5.81 -9.06
CA ALA A 482 33.72 -4.73 -8.64
C ALA A 482 33.14 -3.35 -8.99
N ASP A 483 32.47 -3.21 -10.14
CA ASP A 483 31.76 -1.99 -10.53
C ASP A 483 30.58 -1.71 -9.59
N ILE A 484 29.74 -2.71 -9.32
CA ILE A 484 28.62 -2.58 -8.37
C ILE A 484 29.12 -2.23 -6.97
N THR A 485 30.08 -2.97 -6.43
CA THR A 485 30.60 -2.75 -5.07
C THR A 485 31.37 -1.45 -4.90
N SER A 486 31.70 -0.75 -5.99
CA SER A 486 32.23 0.62 -5.93
C SER A 486 31.16 1.66 -5.60
N SER A 487 29.88 1.34 -5.83
CA SER A 487 28.73 2.24 -5.64
C SER A 487 27.73 1.74 -4.58
N ALA A 488 27.54 0.42 -4.44
CA ALA A 488 26.61 -0.18 -3.49
C ALA A 488 27.17 -1.42 -2.80
N THR A 489 27.10 -1.43 -1.47
CA THR A 489 27.61 -2.51 -0.62
C THR A 489 26.59 -2.96 0.45
N MET A 490 25.43 -2.31 0.52
CA MET A 490 24.35 -2.70 1.41
C MET A 490 23.80 -4.09 1.07
N SER A 491 23.18 -4.72 2.06
CA SER A 491 22.48 -5.98 1.85
C SER A 491 21.19 -5.73 1.06
N LEU A 492 20.85 -6.69 0.20
CA LEU A 492 19.53 -6.74 -0.44
C LEU A 492 18.52 -7.59 0.35
N ASN A 493 19.01 -8.44 1.25
CA ASN A 493 18.17 -9.25 2.13
C ASN A 493 18.97 -9.61 3.39
N ASP A 494 18.65 -8.93 4.49
CA ASP A 494 19.07 -9.29 5.84
C ASP A 494 18.05 -8.80 6.88
N SER A 495 18.38 -8.85 8.17
CA SER A 495 17.49 -8.38 9.23
C SER A 495 17.14 -6.88 9.17
N HIS A 496 17.87 -6.08 8.39
CA HIS A 496 17.57 -4.66 8.14
C HIS A 496 16.55 -4.50 7.03
N GLY A 497 16.09 -5.55 6.36
CA GLY A 497 15.05 -5.46 5.33
C GLY A 497 15.25 -6.49 4.22
N ASP A 498 14.13 -6.93 3.65
CA ASP A 498 14.08 -7.83 2.51
C ASP A 498 13.58 -7.10 1.26
N ILE A 499 14.53 -6.56 0.49
CA ILE A 499 14.26 -5.81 -0.74
C ILE A 499 13.74 -6.73 -1.84
N LEU A 500 14.17 -7.99 -1.87
CA LEU A 500 13.74 -8.94 -2.91
C LEU A 500 12.27 -9.28 -2.76
N SER A 501 11.82 -9.57 -1.53
CA SER A 501 10.40 -9.85 -1.25
C SER A 501 9.52 -8.64 -1.58
N ALA A 502 9.98 -7.41 -1.31
CA ALA A 502 9.24 -6.21 -1.72
C ALA A 502 9.14 -6.08 -3.26
N ILE A 503 10.22 -6.36 -4.00
CA ILE A 503 10.19 -6.36 -5.48
C ILE A 503 9.29 -7.47 -6.03
N ARG A 504 9.29 -8.65 -5.40
CA ARG A 504 8.38 -9.73 -5.76
C ARG A 504 6.92 -9.34 -5.53
N ALA A 505 6.62 -8.82 -4.35
CA ALA A 505 5.28 -8.33 -4.02
C ALA A 505 4.81 -7.24 -4.98
N SER A 506 5.70 -6.34 -5.44
CA SER A 506 5.32 -5.31 -6.42
C SER A 506 4.94 -5.92 -7.77
N PHE A 507 5.56 -7.02 -8.17
CA PHE A 507 5.17 -7.73 -9.39
C PHE A 507 3.88 -8.54 -9.21
N ASP A 508 3.74 -9.25 -8.10
CA ASP A 508 2.55 -10.07 -7.82
C ASP A 508 1.29 -9.20 -7.67
N ASN A 509 1.45 -7.98 -7.14
CA ASN A 509 0.38 -6.99 -6.95
C ASN A 509 0.24 -6.01 -8.13
N MET A 510 0.88 -6.27 -9.27
CA MET A 510 0.87 -5.31 -10.38
C MET A 510 -0.55 -5.12 -10.96
N VAL A 511 -0.91 -3.87 -11.22
CA VAL A 511 -2.09 -3.48 -12.00
C VAL A 511 -1.67 -3.09 -13.41
N SER A 512 -2.60 -3.23 -14.35
CA SER A 512 -2.34 -2.86 -15.75
C SER A 512 -2.32 -1.33 -15.91
N VAL A 513 -1.32 -0.84 -16.63
CA VAL A 513 -1.21 0.57 -17.07
C VAL A 513 -0.85 0.58 -18.56
N ASP A 514 -1.08 1.69 -19.25
CA ASP A 514 -0.63 1.86 -20.65
C ASP A 514 0.08 3.21 -20.78
N LEU A 515 1.38 3.20 -20.46
CA LEU A 515 2.22 4.39 -20.43
C LEU A 515 3.28 4.33 -21.54
N THR A 516 3.35 5.40 -22.34
CA THR A 516 4.44 5.64 -23.29
C THR A 516 5.13 6.96 -22.94
N LEU A 517 6.34 6.87 -22.40
CA LEU A 517 7.12 8.01 -21.90
C LEU A 517 8.26 8.30 -22.86
N GLY A 518 8.37 9.56 -23.30
CA GLY A 518 9.27 10.01 -24.37
C GLY A 518 10.41 10.91 -23.94
#